data_AF-A0A0K8RJX1-F1
#
_entry.id   AF-A0A0K8RJX1-F1
#
_cell.length_a   1.000
_cell.length_b   1.000
_cell.length_c   1.000
_cell.angle_alpha   90.00
_cell.angle_beta   90.00
_cell.angle_gamma   90.00
#
_symmetry.space_group_name_H-M   'P 1'
#
loop_
_entity.id
_entity.type
_entity.pdbx_description
1 polymer ?
#
loop_
_entity_poly.entity_id
_entity_poly.type
_entity_poly.pdbx_seq_one_letter_code
_entity_poly.pdbx_strand_id
1 'polypeptide(L)'
;MYNTTPDVVFCFGFRTQFGGGKTSGFALIYDTLDFAKKFEPKYRLCRNGLGEKGRTGRKQRKERKNRMKKVRGTKKAKVGAAAGKK
;
A
#
# COMPACT_ATOMS: atom_id res chain seq x y z
N MET A 1 -21.79 18.16 3.43
CA MET A 1 -21.51 18.71 2.08
C MET A 1 -22.04 17.79 0.98
N TYR A 2 -21.73 16.49 0.98
CA TYR A 2 -22.18 15.56 -0.08
C TYR A 2 -23.11 14.44 0.40
N ASN A 3 -23.60 14.47 1.65
CA ASN A 3 -24.48 13.45 2.24
C ASN A 3 -23.99 11.99 2.06
N THR A 4 -22.66 11.80 1.99
CA THR A 4 -22.00 10.50 1.91
C THR A 4 -21.28 10.19 3.22
N THR A 5 -21.02 8.91 3.47
CA THR A 5 -20.19 8.49 4.60
C THR A 5 -18.72 8.88 4.34
N PRO A 6 -17.95 9.22 5.37
CA PRO A 6 -16.55 9.62 5.20
C PRO A 6 -15.66 8.49 4.67
N ASP A 7 -16.09 7.23 4.83
CA ASP A 7 -15.30 6.05 4.46
C ASP A 7 -15.08 5.89 2.96
N VAL A 8 -15.92 6.54 2.14
CA VAL A 8 -15.84 6.51 0.68
C VAL A 8 -15.17 7.75 0.08
N VAL A 9 -14.65 8.64 0.93
CA VAL A 9 -14.01 9.90 0.52
C VAL A 9 -12.50 9.82 0.70
N PHE A 10 -11.76 9.93 -0.40
CA PHE A 10 -10.30 9.85 -0.41
C PHE A 10 -9.68 11.19 -0.83
N CYS A 11 -9.12 11.90 0.14
CA CYS A 11 -8.47 13.19 -0.09
C CYS A 11 -6.93 13.03 -0.21
N PHE A 12 -6.32 13.75 -1.15
CA PHE A 12 -4.87 13.68 -1.37
C PHE A 12 -4.31 14.95 -2.02
N GLY A 13 -2.98 15.06 -2.02
CA GLY A 13 -2.28 16.12 -2.75
C GLY A 13 -2.47 17.51 -2.16
N PHE A 14 -2.75 17.63 -0.86
CA PHE A 14 -2.88 18.93 -0.22
C PHE A 14 -1.55 19.69 -0.21
N ARG A 15 -1.58 20.94 -0.69
CA ARG A 15 -0.46 21.88 -0.65
C ARG A 15 -0.96 23.25 -0.21
N THR A 16 -0.32 23.79 0.82
CA THR A 16 -0.62 25.12 1.34
C THR A 16 0.19 26.18 0.59
N GLN A 17 -0.43 27.34 0.34
CA GLN A 17 0.27 28.49 -0.24
C GLN A 17 1.29 29.07 0.75
N PHE A 18 2.34 29.69 0.22
CA PHE A 18 3.30 30.41 1.04
C PHE A 18 2.61 31.60 1.72
N GLY A 19 2.85 31.80 3.02
CA GLY A 19 2.10 32.75 3.84
C GLY A 19 0.77 32.23 4.40
N GLY A 20 0.33 31.02 4.03
CA GLY A 20 -0.86 30.39 4.59
C GLY A 20 -2.18 30.90 3.99
N GLY A 21 -3.28 30.75 4.73
CA GLY A 21 -4.61 31.25 4.35
C GLY A 21 -5.35 30.41 3.29
N LYS A 22 -4.65 29.71 2.40
CA LYS A 22 -5.25 28.81 1.40
C LYS A 22 -4.46 27.52 1.22
N THR A 23 -5.18 26.39 1.22
CA THR A 23 -4.64 25.07 0.88
C THR A 23 -5.46 24.48 -0.24
N SER A 24 -4.80 24.02 -1.31
CA SER A 24 -5.44 23.31 -2.42
C SER A 24 -5.15 21.82 -2.31
N GLY A 25 -6.07 20.98 -2.78
CA GLY A 25 -5.92 19.53 -2.83
C GLY A 25 -6.99 18.90 -3.70
N PHE A 26 -7.00 17.57 -3.76
CA PHE A 26 -7.93 16.79 -4.57
C PHE A 26 -8.67 15.79 -3.69
N ALA A 27 -9.88 15.41 -4.10
CA ALA A 27 -10.65 14.36 -3.46
C ALA A 27 -11.33 13.48 -4.52
N LEU A 28 -11.41 12.19 -4.24
CA LEU A 28 -12.24 11.24 -4.97
C LEU A 28 -13.34 10.76 -4.02
N ILE A 29 -14.58 10.82 -4.49
CA ILE A 29 -15.76 10.33 -3.77
C ILE A 29 -16.30 9.15 -4.56
N TYR A 30 -16.36 7.98 -3.92
CA TYR A 30 -16.89 6.77 -4.52
C TYR A 30 -18.32 6.52 -4.05
N ASP A 31 -19.13 5.84 -4.87
CA ASP A 31 -20.49 5.44 -4.50
C ASP A 31 -20.49 4.32 -3.45
N THR A 32 -19.54 3.38 -3.56
CA THR A 32 -19.41 2.24 -2.65
C THR A 32 -17.95 1.99 -2.28
N LEU A 33 -17.76 1.37 -1.12
CA LEU A 33 -16.45 1.03 -0.58
C LEU A 33 -15.75 -0.08 -1.38
N ASP A 34 -16.52 -0.91 -2.10
CA ASP A 34 -15.99 -1.95 -2.97
C ASP A 34 -15.33 -1.35 -4.22
N PHE A 35 -15.94 -0.33 -4.81
CA PHE A 35 -15.31 0.40 -5.91
C PHE A 35 -14.05 1.13 -5.46
N ALA A 36 -14.08 1.75 -4.27
CA ALA A 36 -12.89 2.36 -3.69
C ALA A 36 -11.74 1.35 -3.55
N LYS A 37 -12.00 0.16 -2.98
CA LYS A 37 -10.99 -0.90 -2.82
C LYS A 37 -10.44 -1.44 -4.15
N LYS A 38 -11.27 -1.45 -5.20
CA LYS A 38 -10.88 -1.95 -6.53
C LYS A 38 -10.01 -0.96 -7.29
N PHE A 39 -10.34 0.34 -7.23
CA PHE A 39 -9.73 1.35 -8.10
C PHE A 39 -8.68 2.23 -7.41
N GLU A 40 -8.75 2.45 -6.10
CA GLU A 40 -7.76 3.29 -5.43
C GLU A 40 -6.38 2.61 -5.36
N PRO A 41 -5.28 3.37 -5.52
CA PRO A 41 -3.95 2.85 -5.24
C PRO A 41 -3.84 2.35 -3.79
N LYS A 42 -3.26 1.17 -3.63
CA LYS A 42 -3.10 0.48 -2.34
C LYS A 42 -2.48 1.33 -1.23
N TYR A 43 -1.59 2.28 -1.55
CA TYR A 43 -0.97 3.13 -0.54
C TYR A 43 -1.97 4.08 0.13
N ARG A 44 -3.03 4.51 -0.59
CA ARG A 44 -4.11 5.33 -0.03
C ARG A 44 -5.04 4.49 0.84
N LEU A 45 -5.38 3.30 0.39
CA LEU A 45 -6.13 2.33 1.20
C LEU A 45 -5.41 2.04 2.53
N CYS A 46 -4.10 1.83 2.51
CA CYS A 46 -3.30 1.65 3.74
C CYS A 46 -3.31 2.90 4.65
N ARG A 47 -3.33 4.11 4.09
CA ARG A 47 -3.39 5.36 4.88
C ARG A 47 -4.73 5.48 5.61
N ASN A 48 -5.81 5.04 4.98
CA ASN A 48 -7.15 5.04 5.53
C ASN A 48 -7.45 3.77 6.35
N GLY A 49 -6.46 2.91 6.63
CA GLY A 49 -6.63 1.69 7.43
C GLY A 49 -7.38 0.54 6.73
N LEU A 50 -7.68 0.68 5.44
CA LEU A 50 -8.44 -0.31 4.65
C LEU A 50 -7.54 -1.34 3.94
N GLY A 51 -6.23 -1.27 4.13
CA GLY A 51 -5.27 -2.16 3.48
C GLY A 51 -4.03 -2.43 4.33
N GLU A 52 -3.42 -3.61 4.12
CA GLU A 52 -2.19 -3.98 4.80
C GLU A 52 -0.94 -3.52 4.06
N LYS A 53 0.03 -3.00 4.82
CA LYS A 53 1.36 -2.68 4.29
C LYS A 53 2.17 -3.97 4.11
N GLY A 54 2.78 -4.13 2.93
CA GLY A 54 3.73 -5.22 2.68
C GLY A 54 4.90 -5.17 3.67
N ARG A 55 5.09 -6.26 4.44
CA ARG A 55 6.01 -6.30 5.59
C ARG A 55 7.50 -6.46 5.23
N THR A 56 7.83 -7.13 4.12
CA THR A 56 9.24 -7.46 3.80
C THR A 56 9.91 -6.42 2.90
N GLY A 57 11.07 -5.93 3.33
CA GLY A 57 11.87 -4.97 2.56
C GLY A 57 12.44 -5.52 1.25
N ARG A 58 12.77 -4.61 0.32
CA ARG A 58 13.31 -4.97 -1.01
C ARG A 58 14.62 -5.77 -0.93
N LYS A 59 15.49 -5.44 0.03
CA LYS A 59 16.78 -6.12 0.27
C LYS A 59 16.57 -7.60 0.61
N GLN A 60 15.76 -7.89 1.63
CA GLN A 60 15.45 -9.26 2.06
C GLN A 60 14.84 -10.10 0.93
N ARG A 61 13.93 -9.52 0.12
CA ARG A 61 13.36 -10.20 -1.05
C ARG A 61 14.41 -10.54 -2.10
N LYS A 62 15.34 -9.63 -2.39
CA LYS A 62 16.42 -9.85 -3.35
C LYS A 62 17.42 -10.91 -2.86
N GLU A 63 17.81 -10.85 -1.59
CA GLU A 63 18.70 -11.85 -1.00
C GLU A 63 18.06 -13.25 -0.98
N ARG A 64 16.78 -13.35 -0.61
CA ARG A 64 16.01 -14.62 -0.70
C ARG A 64 16.00 -15.15 -2.13
N LYS A 65 15.74 -14.29 -3.13
CA LYS A 65 15.79 -14.67 -4.56
C LYS A 65 17.16 -15.21 -4.94
N ASN A 66 18.24 -14.54 -4.56
CA ASN A 66 19.60 -14.95 -4.92
C ASN A 66 20.01 -16.26 -4.22
N ARG A 67 19.61 -16.50 -2.97
CA ARG A 67 19.81 -17.79 -2.29
C ARG A 67 19.04 -18.93 -2.96
N MET A 68 17.77 -18.70 -3.33
CA MET A 68 16.95 -19.71 -4.02
C MET A 68 17.47 -20.06 -5.42
N LYS A 69 18.18 -19.15 -6.09
CA LYS A 69 18.83 -19.42 -7.37
C LYS A 69 20.00 -20.43 -7.26
N LYS A 70 20.65 -20.54 -6.10
CA LYS A 70 21.80 -21.43 -5.87
C LYS A 70 21.42 -22.91 -5.67
N VAL A 71 20.13 -23.23 -5.55
CA VAL A 71 19.63 -24.59 -5.27
C VAL A 71 18.57 -25.02 -6.29
N ARG A 72 18.46 -26.33 -6.55
CA ARG A 72 17.55 -26.91 -7.55
C ARG A 72 16.48 -27.80 -6.90
N GLY A 73 15.33 -27.93 -7.56
CA GLY A 73 14.24 -28.83 -7.13
C GLY A 73 13.70 -28.48 -5.75
N THR A 74 13.33 -29.52 -5.00
CA THR A 74 12.72 -29.43 -3.66
C THR A 74 13.60 -28.72 -2.62
N LYS A 75 14.92 -28.60 -2.87
CA LYS A 75 15.85 -27.86 -2.00
C LYS A 75 15.54 -26.36 -1.93
N LYS A 76 14.82 -25.78 -2.91
CA LYS A 76 14.37 -24.37 -2.88
C LYS A 76 13.40 -24.06 -1.74
N ALA A 77 12.54 -25.01 -1.38
CA ALA A 77 11.55 -24.82 -0.31
C ALA A 77 12.23 -24.59 1.05
N LYS A 78 13.28 -25.36 1.36
CA LYS A 78 14.07 -25.25 2.60
C LYS A 78 14.73 -23.87 2.74
N VAL A 79 15.36 -23.37 1.67
CA VAL A 79 16.00 -22.05 1.65
C VAL A 79 14.99 -20.90 1.69
N GLY A 80 13.79 -21.12 1.13
CA GLY A 80 12.69 -20.16 1.18
C GLY A 80 12.09 -19.98 2.57
N ALA A 81 12.02 -21.06 3.37
CA ALA A 81 11.45 -21.06 4.73
C ALA A 81 12.40 -20.45 5.78
N ALA A 82 13.72 -20.61 5.63
CA ALA A 82 14.71 -20.05 6.54
C ALA A 82 14.68 -18.50 6.62
N ALA A 83 14.04 -17.83 5.67
CA ALA A 83 13.89 -16.38 5.62
C ALA A 83 12.67 -15.83 6.38
N GLY A 84 11.79 -16.69 6.93
CA GLY A 84 10.63 -16.28 7.74
C GLY A 84 10.84 -16.30 9.25
N LYS A 85 12.03 -16.71 9.72
CA LYS A 85 12.40 -16.84 11.14
C LYS A 85 13.32 -15.72 11.66
N LYS A 86 13.51 -14.63 10.91
CA LYS A 86 14.24 -13.43 11.34
C LYS A 86 13.49 -12.17 10.96
#